data_AF-A0A370PN70-F1
#
_entry.id   AF-A0A370PN70-F1
#
_cell.length_a   1.000
_cell.length_b   1.000
_cell.length_c   1.000
_cell.angle_alpha   90.00
_cell.angle_beta   90.00
_cell.angle_gamma   90.00
#
_symmetry.space_group_name_H-M   'P 1'
#
loop_
_entity.id
_entity.type
_entity.pdbx_description
1 polymer ?
#
loop_
_entity_poly.entity_id
_entity_poly.type
_entity_poly.pdbx_seq_one_letter_code
_entity_poly.pdbx_strand_id
1 'polypeptide(L)'
;MMLSLQRLGRRPLAGVAAQYPPLTTRLFSVSTAFRNAPVSAPGTTPRKPHTIDPRWLTLTKRRIGRCMMFGLKPPQIKEAGEILQQIARDWRELIAGSEGYLTDETRRGLFQQSVAWGEMDSMGHVNNVTYPRYAETARVYYTRNFAMHIDPAHKTEWLNLVSSKGIGLILRSITIDYKFPMTYPDKVTVYHKLVHDPTSPDAPRHGFYLHAMIVSEARQRPAARVSEDLVMYDYKAIKKAELPPFVMEQFKSTWDLQEQAKKYWQERILDIETRVRTLETESWDREDAVEDTGSAKQ
;
A
#
# COMPACT_ATOMS: atom_id res chain seq x y z
N MET A 1 46.80 -48.22 23.22
CA MET A 1 47.79 -47.79 24.23
C MET A 1 47.66 -46.28 24.36
N MET A 2 47.34 -45.80 25.56
CA MET A 2 47.05 -44.40 25.90
C MET A 2 48.09 -43.43 25.36
N LEU A 3 47.65 -42.30 24.80
CA LEU A 3 48.49 -41.12 24.65
C LEU A 3 47.83 -39.89 25.28
N SER A 4 48.66 -39.28 26.13
CA SER A 4 48.42 -38.26 27.14
C SER A 4 47.90 -36.92 26.61
N LEU A 5 47.07 -36.27 27.42
CA LEU A 5 46.73 -34.84 27.34
C LEU A 5 47.98 -33.97 27.56
N GLN A 6 48.28 -33.10 26.60
CA GLN A 6 49.16 -31.95 26.83
C GLN A 6 48.35 -30.65 26.79
N ARG A 7 48.41 -29.94 27.92
CA ARG A 7 47.94 -28.56 28.08
C ARG A 7 48.81 -27.62 27.25
N LEU A 8 48.20 -26.83 26.39
CA LEU A 8 48.84 -25.67 25.77
C LEU A 8 48.33 -24.39 26.44
N GLY A 9 49.28 -23.71 27.11
CA GLY A 9 49.05 -22.51 27.89
C GLY A 9 48.71 -21.28 27.04
N ARG A 10 47.94 -20.38 27.63
CA ARG A 10 47.60 -19.06 27.08
C ARG A 10 48.86 -18.19 27.00
N ARG A 11 49.19 -17.70 25.80
CA ARG A 11 50.10 -16.57 25.61
C ARG A 11 49.29 -15.27 25.51
N PRO A 12 49.75 -14.14 26.08
CA PRO A 12 49.05 -12.87 25.96
C PRO A 12 49.27 -12.25 24.57
N LEU A 13 48.24 -11.57 24.07
CA LEU A 13 48.23 -10.84 22.80
C LEU A 13 49.20 -9.65 22.87
N ALA A 14 50.17 -9.62 21.96
CA ALA A 14 50.95 -8.41 21.69
C ALA A 14 50.06 -7.41 20.93
N GLY A 15 49.86 -6.22 21.50
CA GLY A 15 49.10 -5.15 20.90
C GLY A 15 49.82 -4.59 19.67
N VAL A 16 49.20 -4.74 18.50
CA VAL A 16 49.59 -4.01 17.29
C VAL A 16 48.87 -2.66 17.33
N ALA A 17 49.60 -1.58 17.55
CA ALA A 17 49.09 -0.23 17.41
C ALA A 17 48.88 0.06 15.91
N ALA A 18 47.63 -0.01 15.44
CA ALA A 18 47.25 0.46 14.11
C ALA A 18 47.19 1.99 14.12
N GLN A 19 48.15 2.64 13.46
CA GLN A 19 48.07 4.07 13.14
C GLN A 19 47.03 4.26 12.04
N TYR A 20 45.87 4.82 12.40
CA TYR A 20 44.88 5.27 11.42
C TYR A 20 45.26 6.66 10.89
N PRO A 21 45.18 6.92 9.58
CA PRO A 21 45.32 8.27 9.06
C PRO A 21 44.13 9.14 9.51
N PRO A 22 44.31 10.47 9.65
CA PRO A 22 43.23 11.34 10.11
C PRO A 22 42.07 11.35 9.11
N LEU A 23 40.86 11.13 9.63
CA LEU A 23 39.60 11.26 8.91
C LEU A 23 39.43 12.71 8.41
N THR A 24 39.65 12.95 7.13
CA THR A 24 39.25 14.19 6.48
C THR A 24 37.73 14.25 6.44
N THR A 25 37.13 15.00 7.37
CA THR A 25 35.69 15.23 7.40
C THR A 25 35.30 16.07 6.20
N ARG A 26 34.86 15.43 5.10
CA ARG A 26 34.16 16.16 4.03
C ARG A 26 32.85 16.67 4.62
N LEU A 27 32.73 17.99 4.75
CA LEU A 27 31.48 18.66 5.06
C LEU A 27 30.44 18.22 4.03
N PHE A 28 29.34 17.63 4.50
CA PHE A 28 28.19 17.33 3.67
C PHE A 28 27.68 18.63 3.04
N SER A 29 27.67 18.68 1.71
CA SER A 29 27.04 19.77 0.99
C SER A 29 25.54 19.75 1.30
N VAL A 30 25.06 20.74 2.05
CA VAL A 30 23.64 20.91 2.35
C VAL A 30 22.98 21.44 1.08
N SER A 31 22.47 20.53 0.26
CA SER A 31 21.54 20.90 -0.80
C SER A 31 20.31 21.51 -0.13
N THR A 32 20.05 22.80 -0.38
CA THR A 32 18.81 23.47 0.02
C THR A 32 17.62 22.67 -0.48
N ALA A 33 16.84 22.10 0.45
CA ALA A 33 15.55 21.50 0.12
C ALA A 33 14.70 22.53 -0.63
N PHE A 34 14.32 22.20 -1.86
CA PHE A 34 13.39 23.02 -2.63
C PHE A 34 12.07 23.10 -1.86
N ARG A 35 11.80 24.26 -1.27
CA ARG A 35 10.48 24.67 -0.81
C ARG A 35 9.61 24.96 -2.03
N ASN A 36 9.06 23.93 -2.64
CA ASN A 36 7.92 24.04 -3.56
C ASN A 36 6.92 22.92 -3.24
N ALA A 37 6.50 22.86 -1.98
CA ALA A 37 5.16 22.39 -1.67
C ALA A 37 4.23 23.61 -1.85
N PRO A 38 3.08 23.51 -2.54
CA PRO A 38 2.17 24.62 -2.67
C PRO A 38 1.72 25.07 -1.27
N VAL A 39 2.05 26.31 -0.92
CA VAL A 39 1.54 26.99 0.26
C VAL A 39 0.02 27.05 0.12
N SER A 40 -0.69 26.30 0.96
CA SER A 40 -2.14 26.41 1.05
C SER A 40 -2.46 27.79 1.60
N ALA A 41 -3.15 28.62 0.80
CA ALA A 41 -3.65 29.91 1.26
C ALA A 41 -4.56 29.71 2.48
N PRO A 42 -4.44 30.53 3.54
CA PRO A 42 -5.34 30.47 4.68
C PRO A 42 -6.67 31.09 4.25
N GLY A 43 -7.71 30.29 4.06
CA GLY A 43 -9.06 30.83 3.81
C GLY A 43 -10.08 29.94 3.13
N THR A 44 -9.69 28.83 2.53
CA THR A 44 -10.65 27.88 1.94
C THR A 44 -10.03 26.50 1.98
N THR A 45 -10.39 25.69 3.00
CA THR A 45 -10.22 24.24 2.90
C THR A 45 -10.97 23.80 1.64
N PRO A 46 -10.29 23.26 0.60
CA PRO A 46 -11.00 22.61 -0.47
C PRO A 46 -11.79 21.49 0.20
N ARG A 47 -13.12 21.53 0.07
CA ARG A 47 -14.00 20.47 0.56
C ARG A 47 -13.45 19.16 -0.03
N LYS A 48 -12.81 18.32 0.80
CA LYS A 48 -12.17 17.09 0.33
C LYS A 48 -13.23 16.32 -0.48
N PRO A 49 -12.95 15.93 -1.73
CA PRO A 49 -13.92 15.22 -2.55
C PRO A 49 -14.31 13.94 -1.80
N HIS A 50 -15.57 13.86 -1.37
CA HIS A 50 -16.20 12.79 -0.57
C HIS A 50 -15.24 11.66 -0.19
N THR A 51 -14.34 11.91 0.76
CA THR A 51 -13.35 10.92 1.16
C THR A 51 -14.05 9.91 2.05
N ILE A 52 -14.19 8.68 1.56
CA ILE A 52 -14.62 7.53 2.36
C ILE A 52 -13.78 7.52 3.65
N ASP A 53 -14.43 7.37 4.80
CA ASP A 53 -13.75 7.32 6.09
C ASP A 53 -12.68 6.21 6.03
N PRO A 54 -11.40 6.47 6.37
CA PRO A 54 -10.37 5.43 6.42
C PRO A 54 -10.71 4.24 7.34
N ARG A 55 -11.66 4.42 8.27
CA ARG A 55 -12.20 3.39 9.18
C ARG A 55 -13.53 2.81 8.70
N TRP A 56 -14.02 3.19 7.52
CA TRP A 56 -15.31 2.77 6.95
C TRP A 56 -15.55 1.28 7.13
N LEU A 57 -14.64 0.43 6.64
CA LEU A 57 -14.77 -1.03 6.72
C LEU A 57 -14.99 -1.53 8.17
N THR A 58 -14.25 -0.98 9.13
CA THR A 58 -14.39 -1.33 10.56
C THR A 58 -15.71 -0.82 11.13
N LEU A 59 -16.10 0.41 10.80
CA LEU A 59 -17.33 1.04 11.29
C LEU A 59 -18.57 0.34 10.74
N THR A 60 -18.60 0.03 9.45
CA THR A 60 -19.71 -0.67 8.79
C THR A 60 -19.91 -2.06 9.42
N LYS A 61 -18.83 -2.83 9.65
CA LYS A 61 -18.93 -4.12 10.37
C LYS A 61 -19.50 -3.96 11.78
N ARG A 62 -19.09 -2.92 12.51
CA ARG A 62 -19.59 -2.63 13.86
C ARG A 62 -21.08 -2.24 13.85
N ARG A 63 -21.50 -1.45 12.86
CA ARG A 63 -22.91 -1.05 12.67
C ARG A 63 -23.80 -2.27 12.43
N ILE A 64 -23.41 -3.14 11.50
CA ILE A 64 -24.12 -4.41 11.26
C ILE A 64 -24.16 -5.26 12.54
N GLY A 65 -23.02 -5.39 13.23
CA GLY A 65 -22.95 -6.14 14.49
C GLY A 65 -23.89 -5.59 15.57
N ARG A 66 -24.05 -4.27 15.66
CA ARG A 66 -25.03 -3.63 16.57
C ARG A 66 -26.46 -4.02 16.21
N CYS A 67 -26.82 -3.97 14.93
CA CYS A 67 -28.15 -4.40 14.48
C CYS A 67 -28.41 -5.86 14.88
N MET A 68 -27.43 -6.75 14.66
CA MET A 68 -27.53 -8.17 15.04
C MET A 68 -27.67 -8.37 16.56
N MET A 69 -26.91 -7.62 17.37
CA MET A 69 -26.98 -7.70 18.83
C MET A 69 -28.32 -7.23 19.38
N PHE A 70 -28.93 -6.22 18.76
CA PHE A 70 -30.23 -5.68 19.18
C PHE A 70 -31.39 -6.66 18.92
N GLY A 71 -31.26 -7.51 17.91
CA GLY A 71 -32.28 -8.44 17.46
C GLY A 71 -32.81 -8.10 16.07
N LEU A 72 -32.52 -8.95 15.10
CA LEU A 72 -32.99 -8.83 13.71
C LEU A 72 -34.07 -9.87 13.39
N LYS A 73 -35.04 -9.48 12.58
CA LYS A 73 -36.02 -10.43 12.00
C LYS A 73 -35.34 -11.34 10.98
N PRO A 74 -35.87 -12.55 10.68
CA PRO A 74 -35.23 -13.48 9.74
C PRO A 74 -34.85 -12.89 8.37
N PRO A 75 -35.67 -12.05 7.71
CA PRO A 75 -35.27 -11.39 6.46
C PRO A 75 -34.08 -10.42 6.63
N GLN A 76 -34.02 -9.72 7.76
CA GLN A 76 -32.95 -8.76 8.06
C GLN A 76 -31.64 -9.49 8.42
N ILE A 77 -31.71 -10.66 9.06
CA ILE A 77 -30.55 -11.53 9.31
C ILE A 77 -29.95 -11.97 7.97
N LYS A 78 -30.80 -12.38 7.02
CA LYS A 78 -30.36 -12.76 5.68
C LYS A 78 -29.65 -11.59 4.98
N GLU A 79 -30.26 -10.41 4.98
CA GLU A 79 -29.70 -9.19 4.39
C GLU A 79 -28.35 -8.81 5.04
N ALA A 80 -28.27 -8.80 6.37
CA ALA A 80 -27.01 -8.54 7.09
C ALA A 80 -25.92 -9.56 6.71
N GLY A 81 -26.29 -10.83 6.55
CA GLY A 81 -25.41 -11.89 6.10
C GLY A 81 -24.88 -11.66 4.69
N GLU A 82 -25.74 -11.24 3.75
CA GLU A 82 -25.35 -10.92 2.37
C GLU A 82 -24.38 -9.74 2.31
N ILE A 83 -24.63 -8.67 3.07
CA ILE A 83 -23.71 -7.52 3.18
C ILE A 83 -22.36 -7.97 3.74
N LEU A 84 -22.36 -8.75 4.83
CA LEU A 84 -21.12 -9.24 5.44
C LEU A 84 -20.34 -10.17 4.50
N GLN A 85 -21.03 -11.00 3.72
CA GLN A 85 -20.40 -11.88 2.73
C GLN A 85 -19.75 -11.06 1.60
N GLN A 86 -20.43 -10.03 1.10
CA GLN A 86 -19.88 -9.11 0.12
C GLN A 86 -18.64 -8.40 0.68
N ILE A 87 -18.73 -7.84 1.89
CA ILE A 87 -17.61 -7.19 2.55
C ILE A 87 -16.44 -8.17 2.73
N ALA A 88 -16.68 -9.40 3.20
CA ALA A 88 -15.63 -10.37 3.46
C ALA A 88 -14.87 -10.78 2.19
N ARG A 89 -15.58 -10.86 1.05
CA ARG A 89 -15.02 -11.21 -0.25
C ARG A 89 -14.26 -10.04 -0.88
N ASP A 90 -14.89 -8.87 -0.91
CA ASP A 90 -14.45 -7.73 -1.72
C ASP A 90 -13.73 -6.63 -0.89
N TRP A 91 -13.32 -6.90 0.36
CA TRP A 91 -12.79 -5.85 1.23
C TRP A 91 -11.58 -5.12 0.65
N ARG A 92 -10.69 -5.79 -0.12
CA ARG A 92 -9.49 -5.15 -0.69
C ARG A 92 -9.88 -4.15 -1.77
N GLU A 93 -10.80 -4.56 -2.62
CA GLU A 93 -11.41 -3.76 -3.65
C GLU A 93 -12.18 -2.58 -3.06
N LEU A 94 -12.93 -2.81 -1.99
CA LEU A 94 -13.65 -1.74 -1.30
C LEU A 94 -12.69 -0.71 -0.70
N ILE A 95 -11.55 -1.10 -0.12
CA ILE A 95 -10.58 -0.13 0.44
C ILE A 95 -9.67 0.51 -0.62
N ALA A 96 -9.17 -0.27 -1.57
CA ALA A 96 -8.13 0.17 -2.50
C ALA A 96 -8.75 0.58 -3.84
N GLY A 97 -9.68 -0.22 -4.35
CA GLY A 97 -10.42 0.07 -5.57
C GLY A 97 -11.22 1.37 -5.47
N SER A 98 -11.82 1.68 -4.32
CA SER A 98 -12.56 2.95 -4.11
C SER A 98 -11.67 4.20 -4.11
N GLU A 99 -10.35 4.02 -4.06
CA GLU A 99 -9.35 5.08 -4.23
C GLU A 99 -8.69 5.03 -5.62
N GLY A 100 -9.11 4.11 -6.49
CA GLY A 100 -8.56 3.94 -7.84
C GLY A 100 -7.30 3.09 -7.91
N TYR A 101 -7.03 2.23 -6.92
CA TYR A 101 -6.00 1.19 -7.08
C TYR A 101 -6.59 -0.01 -7.83
N LEU A 102 -5.84 -0.55 -8.78
CA LEU A 102 -6.24 -1.76 -9.51
C LEU A 102 -5.80 -2.99 -8.70
N THR A 103 -6.78 -3.78 -8.24
CA THR A 103 -6.55 -4.89 -7.30
C THR A 103 -6.48 -6.27 -7.96
N ASP A 104 -6.75 -6.34 -9.27
CA ASP A 104 -6.72 -7.59 -10.02
C ASP A 104 -5.36 -8.28 -9.95
N GLU A 105 -5.35 -9.59 -10.20
CA GLU A 105 -4.13 -10.39 -10.11
C GLU A 105 -3.07 -10.00 -11.15
N THR A 106 -3.48 -9.51 -12.31
CA THR A 106 -2.58 -9.16 -13.40
C THR A 106 -1.97 -7.77 -13.25
N ARG A 107 -2.37 -6.99 -12.23
CA ARG A 107 -1.89 -5.63 -11.99
C ARG A 107 -1.45 -5.37 -10.55
N ARG A 108 -1.90 -6.16 -9.56
CA ARG A 108 -1.45 -6.02 -8.18
C ARG A 108 0.06 -6.22 -8.04
N GLY A 109 0.70 -5.46 -7.17
CA GLY A 109 2.16 -5.53 -6.96
C GLY A 109 2.55 -6.74 -6.11
N LEU A 110 2.56 -6.55 -4.79
CA LEU A 110 2.87 -7.61 -3.84
C LEU A 110 1.56 -8.12 -3.23
N PHE A 111 1.35 -9.44 -3.20
CA PHE A 111 0.09 -10.01 -2.70
C PHE A 111 0.35 -11.01 -1.59
N GLN A 112 -0.27 -10.76 -0.43
CA GLN A 112 -0.25 -11.66 0.72
C GLN A 112 1.14 -12.17 1.13
N GLN A 113 2.15 -11.31 1.02
CA GLN A 113 3.51 -11.60 1.47
C GLN A 113 3.51 -11.77 2.99
N SER A 114 3.92 -12.93 3.48
CA SER A 114 4.08 -13.13 4.92
C SER A 114 5.07 -12.13 5.48
N VAL A 115 4.68 -11.43 6.55
CA VAL A 115 5.61 -10.69 7.39
C VAL A 115 6.51 -11.72 8.06
N ALA A 116 7.82 -11.59 7.90
CA ALA A 116 8.77 -12.45 8.59
C ALA A 116 8.98 -11.94 10.02
N TRP A 117 9.11 -12.86 10.98
CA TRP A 117 9.34 -12.50 12.38
C TRP A 117 10.58 -11.59 12.55
N GLY A 118 11.65 -11.84 11.78
CA GLY A 118 12.88 -11.04 11.79
C GLY A 118 12.78 -9.65 11.14
N GLU A 119 11.62 -9.28 10.59
CA GLU A 119 11.35 -7.91 10.13
C GLU A 119 10.91 -6.97 11.26
N MET A 120 10.63 -7.53 12.45
CA MET A 120 10.34 -6.76 13.66
C MET A 120 11.64 -6.31 14.34
N ASP A 121 11.56 -5.18 15.03
CA ASP A 121 12.64 -4.70 15.90
C ASP A 121 12.30 -4.85 17.39
N SER A 122 13.20 -4.38 18.25
CA SER A 122 13.05 -4.43 19.70
C SER A 122 11.84 -3.69 20.24
N MET A 123 11.19 -2.83 19.46
CA MET A 123 9.98 -2.10 19.85
C MET A 123 8.70 -2.93 19.62
N GLY A 124 8.82 -4.17 19.12
CA GLY A 124 7.71 -5.11 19.06
C GLY A 124 6.78 -4.92 17.87
N HIS A 125 7.27 -4.31 16.79
CA HIS A 125 6.55 -4.15 15.53
C HIS A 125 7.51 -4.19 14.33
N VAL A 126 6.96 -4.32 13.12
CA VAL A 126 7.74 -4.28 11.88
C VAL A 126 8.55 -2.98 11.84
N ASN A 127 9.86 -3.11 11.62
CA ASN A 127 10.74 -1.95 11.57
C ASN A 127 10.37 -1.04 10.38
N ASN A 128 10.46 0.27 10.59
CA ASN A 128 10.05 1.26 9.59
C ASN A 128 10.84 1.14 8.27
N VAL A 129 12.09 0.65 8.29
CA VAL A 129 12.93 0.45 7.10
C VAL A 129 12.49 -0.72 6.23
N THR A 130 11.61 -1.60 6.75
CA THR A 130 11.06 -2.72 5.99
C THR A 130 9.98 -2.26 5.01
N TYR A 131 9.19 -1.22 5.35
CA TYR A 131 8.11 -0.73 4.51
C TYR A 131 8.57 -0.25 3.11
N PRO A 132 9.67 0.52 2.97
CA PRO A 132 10.24 0.82 1.65
C PRO A 132 10.56 -0.44 0.82
N ARG A 133 10.99 -1.53 1.45
CA ARG A 133 11.31 -2.79 0.75
C ARG A 133 10.06 -3.48 0.22
N TYR A 134 8.95 -3.44 0.97
CA TYR A 134 7.66 -3.90 0.47
C TYR A 134 7.19 -3.07 -0.72
N ALA A 135 7.29 -1.74 -0.65
CA ALA A 135 6.94 -0.86 -1.77
C ALA A 135 7.82 -1.11 -3.00
N GLU A 136 9.13 -1.23 -2.82
CA GLU A 136 10.07 -1.55 -3.91
C GLU A 136 9.76 -2.88 -4.58
N THR A 137 9.60 -3.95 -3.79
CA THR A 137 9.29 -5.28 -4.34
C THR A 137 7.96 -5.25 -5.10
N ALA A 138 6.95 -4.59 -4.53
CA ALA A 138 5.65 -4.42 -5.15
C ALA A 138 5.71 -3.61 -6.44
N ARG A 139 6.57 -2.58 -6.53
CA ARG A 139 6.79 -1.80 -7.75
C ARG A 139 7.45 -2.66 -8.82
N VAL A 140 8.45 -3.47 -8.44
CA VAL A 140 9.08 -4.42 -9.38
C VAL A 140 8.05 -5.40 -9.93
N TYR A 141 7.20 -5.98 -9.07
CA TYR A 141 6.14 -6.89 -9.53
C TYR A 141 5.09 -6.18 -10.38
N TYR A 142 4.68 -4.97 -9.99
CA TYR A 142 3.79 -4.13 -10.80
C TYR A 142 4.35 -3.91 -12.22
N THR A 143 5.62 -3.54 -12.36
CA THR A 143 6.24 -3.36 -13.69
C THR A 143 6.37 -4.69 -14.46
N ARG A 144 6.72 -5.78 -13.78
CA ARG A 144 6.81 -7.11 -14.41
C ARG A 144 5.45 -7.61 -14.90
N ASN A 145 4.38 -7.28 -14.20
CA ASN A 145 3.03 -7.65 -14.59
C ASN A 145 2.61 -7.04 -15.92
N PHE A 146 3.06 -5.82 -16.25
CA PHE A 146 2.90 -5.31 -17.61
C PHE A 146 3.58 -6.20 -18.64
N ALA A 147 4.82 -6.60 -18.39
CA ALA A 147 5.58 -7.49 -19.28
C ALA A 147 4.91 -8.86 -19.50
N MET A 148 4.21 -9.37 -18.47
CA MET A 148 3.69 -10.73 -18.46
C MET A 148 2.23 -10.82 -18.91
N HIS A 149 1.42 -9.80 -18.63
CA HIS A 149 -0.03 -9.88 -18.73
C HIS A 149 -0.69 -8.76 -19.53
N ILE A 150 -0.11 -7.56 -19.53
CA ILE A 150 -0.79 -6.38 -20.11
C ILE A 150 -0.23 -6.03 -21.48
N ASP A 151 1.09 -6.06 -21.63
CA ASP A 151 1.80 -5.77 -22.87
C ASP A 151 2.94 -6.79 -23.12
N PRO A 152 2.59 -8.06 -23.44
CA PRO A 152 3.58 -9.09 -23.72
C PRO A 152 4.42 -8.82 -24.96
N ALA A 153 3.96 -7.96 -25.88
CA ALA A 153 4.68 -7.59 -27.09
C ALA A 153 5.99 -6.85 -26.77
N HIS A 154 6.00 -6.03 -25.71
CA HIS A 154 7.18 -5.31 -25.23
C HIS A 154 7.76 -5.91 -23.94
N LYS A 155 7.62 -7.24 -23.77
CA LYS A 155 8.02 -7.94 -22.54
C LYS A 155 9.46 -7.64 -22.13
N THR A 156 10.40 -7.68 -23.07
CA THR A 156 11.82 -7.47 -22.77
C THR A 156 12.08 -6.06 -22.29
N GLU A 157 11.43 -5.07 -22.92
CA GLU A 157 11.52 -3.65 -22.60
C GLU A 157 10.93 -3.36 -21.22
N TRP A 158 9.76 -3.92 -20.90
CA TRP A 158 9.17 -3.82 -19.56
C TRP A 158 10.07 -4.44 -18.48
N LEU A 159 10.64 -5.63 -18.72
CA LEU A 159 11.57 -6.25 -17.77
C LEU A 159 12.86 -5.42 -17.62
N ASN A 160 13.30 -4.76 -18.68
CA ASN A 160 14.46 -3.89 -18.65
C ASN A 160 14.23 -2.65 -17.76
N LEU A 161 12.99 -2.14 -17.66
CA LEU A 161 12.64 -1.00 -16.81
C LEU A 161 13.01 -1.19 -15.34
N VAL A 162 13.01 -2.43 -14.84
CA VAL A 162 13.38 -2.80 -13.46
C VAL A 162 14.74 -3.48 -13.40
N SER A 163 15.59 -3.21 -14.37
CA SER A 163 16.96 -3.69 -14.45
C SER A 163 17.92 -2.53 -14.74
N SER A 164 19.22 -2.82 -14.80
CA SER A 164 20.25 -1.88 -15.22
C SER A 164 20.50 -1.88 -16.74
N LYS A 165 19.60 -2.46 -17.55
CA LYS A 165 19.77 -2.62 -19.01
C LYS A 165 18.92 -1.61 -19.77
N GLY A 166 19.55 -0.76 -20.58
CA GLY A 166 18.83 0.19 -21.44
C GLY A 166 18.19 1.32 -20.65
N ILE A 167 16.88 1.53 -20.84
CA ILE A 167 16.11 2.51 -20.07
C ILE A 167 15.56 1.82 -18.82
N GLY A 168 15.82 2.39 -17.64
CA GLY A 168 15.32 1.88 -16.37
C GLY A 168 14.72 2.96 -15.47
N LEU A 169 14.02 2.50 -14.44
CA LEU A 169 13.38 3.32 -13.41
C LEU A 169 14.37 3.65 -12.30
N ILE A 170 14.45 4.93 -11.95
CA ILE A 170 15.17 5.41 -10.76
C ILE A 170 14.16 6.06 -9.81
N LEU A 171 14.17 5.63 -8.56
CA LEU A 171 13.41 6.26 -7.48
C LEU A 171 14.14 7.54 -7.03
N ARG A 172 13.62 8.71 -7.41
CA ARG A 172 14.18 10.02 -7.07
C ARG A 172 13.87 10.41 -5.62
N SER A 173 12.65 10.16 -5.17
CA SER A 173 12.25 10.37 -3.78
C SER A 173 11.11 9.45 -3.36
N ILE A 174 11.07 9.15 -2.07
CA ILE A 174 10.02 8.35 -1.43
C ILE A 174 9.59 9.03 -0.13
N THR A 175 8.28 9.14 0.07
CA THR A 175 7.68 9.60 1.33
C THR A 175 6.76 8.51 1.84
N ILE A 176 6.88 8.14 3.12
CA ILE A 176 6.06 7.10 3.73
C ILE A 176 5.33 7.66 4.94
N ASP A 177 4.01 7.58 4.90
CA ASP A 177 3.16 7.83 6.06
C ASP A 177 2.79 6.51 6.73
N TYR A 178 3.33 6.28 7.93
CA TYR A 178 2.96 5.13 8.76
C TYR A 178 1.62 5.39 9.47
N LYS A 179 0.66 4.48 9.31
CA LYS A 179 -0.71 4.63 9.83
C LYS A 179 -0.97 3.81 11.09
N PHE A 180 -0.30 2.68 11.25
CA PHE A 180 -0.25 1.91 12.50
C PHE A 180 0.90 0.88 12.46
N PRO A 181 1.42 0.42 13.63
CA PRO A 181 2.49 -0.57 13.69
C PRO A 181 1.97 -1.98 13.37
N MET A 182 2.43 -2.57 12.26
CA MET A 182 2.16 -3.99 11.95
C MET A 182 3.03 -4.91 12.82
N THR A 183 2.57 -6.12 13.07
CA THR A 183 3.26 -7.12 13.90
C THR A 183 3.22 -8.47 13.22
N TYR A 184 4.21 -9.32 13.46
CA TYR A 184 4.09 -10.74 13.15
C TYR A 184 3.08 -11.42 14.10
N PRO A 185 2.30 -12.41 13.65
CA PRO A 185 2.10 -12.81 12.25
C PRO A 185 1.11 -11.87 11.53
N ASP A 186 1.43 -11.51 10.29
CA ASP A 186 0.53 -10.79 9.37
C ASP A 186 0.94 -11.11 7.92
N LYS A 187 0.11 -10.72 6.97
CA LYS A 187 0.42 -10.72 5.54
C LYS A 187 0.25 -9.32 4.98
N VAL A 188 1.16 -8.94 4.10
CA VAL A 188 1.19 -7.63 3.46
C VAL A 188 0.80 -7.76 2.00
N THR A 189 -0.13 -6.90 1.60
CA THR A 189 -0.49 -6.68 0.19
C THR A 189 -0.19 -5.24 -0.16
N VAL A 190 0.41 -4.99 -1.33
CA VAL A 190 0.80 -3.66 -1.78
C VAL A 190 0.28 -3.41 -3.18
N TYR A 191 -0.47 -2.33 -3.32
CA TYR A 191 -1.00 -1.84 -4.58
C TYR A 191 -0.30 -0.57 -5.01
N HIS A 192 -0.14 -0.37 -6.32
CA HIS A 192 0.36 0.87 -6.92
C HIS A 192 -0.70 1.49 -7.82
N LYS A 193 -0.68 2.81 -7.93
CA LYS A 193 -1.48 3.57 -8.89
C LYS A 193 -0.72 4.79 -9.40
N LEU A 194 -0.98 5.19 -10.64
CA LEU A 194 -0.57 6.49 -11.18
C LEU A 194 -1.28 7.61 -10.40
N VAL A 195 -0.55 8.70 -10.14
CA VAL A 195 -1.09 9.85 -9.39
C VAL A 195 -1.78 10.88 -10.29
N HIS A 196 -1.34 10.99 -11.55
CA HIS A 196 -1.86 11.93 -12.52
C HIS A 196 -2.13 11.26 -13.86
N ASP A 197 -3.04 11.87 -14.63
CA ASP A 197 -3.21 11.57 -16.04
C ASP A 197 -1.87 11.77 -16.77
N PRO A 198 -1.30 10.72 -17.39
CA PRO A 198 -0.01 10.80 -18.06
C PRO A 198 -0.02 11.72 -19.29
N THR A 199 -1.20 12.14 -19.77
CA THR A 199 -1.38 13.07 -20.89
C THR A 199 -1.52 14.53 -20.46
N SER A 200 -1.65 14.78 -19.15
CA SER A 200 -1.78 16.13 -18.62
C SER A 200 -0.54 16.97 -18.95
N PRO A 201 -0.69 18.27 -19.30
CA PRO A 201 0.43 19.19 -19.48
C PRO A 201 1.35 19.30 -18.25
N ASP A 202 0.81 19.05 -17.05
CA ASP A 202 1.53 19.10 -15.78
C ASP A 202 2.25 17.78 -15.45
N ALA A 203 2.09 16.73 -16.28
CA ALA A 203 2.77 15.45 -16.08
C ALA A 203 4.28 15.61 -16.31
N PRO A 204 5.14 14.97 -15.48
CA PRO A 204 6.59 15.04 -15.68
C PRO A 204 7.00 14.41 -17.01
N ARG A 205 7.79 15.13 -17.82
CA ARG A 205 8.26 14.63 -19.13
C ARG A 205 9.17 13.39 -19.04
N HIS A 206 9.97 13.32 -17.97
CA HIS A 206 11.02 12.30 -17.80
C HIS A 206 10.73 11.33 -16.65
N GLY A 207 9.49 11.23 -16.22
CA GLY A 207 9.14 10.49 -15.02
C GLY A 207 7.66 10.47 -14.75
N PHE A 208 7.30 9.90 -13.62
CA PHE A 208 5.91 9.80 -13.18
C PHE A 208 5.87 9.56 -11.69
N TYR A 209 4.70 9.81 -11.10
CA TYR A 209 4.48 9.60 -9.69
C TYR A 209 3.60 8.37 -9.49
N LEU A 210 3.99 7.52 -8.54
CA LEU A 210 3.17 6.44 -8.05
C LEU A 210 2.75 6.70 -6.61
N HIS A 211 1.52 6.35 -6.29
CA HIS A 211 1.14 6.10 -4.91
C HIS A 211 1.10 4.60 -4.67
N ALA A 212 1.71 4.16 -3.56
CA ALA A 212 1.56 2.80 -3.06
C ALA A 212 0.69 2.77 -1.80
N MET A 213 -0.10 1.71 -1.65
CA MET A 213 -0.86 1.42 -0.43
C MET A 213 -0.37 0.09 0.13
N ILE A 214 0.27 0.12 1.29
CA ILE A 214 0.70 -1.08 2.02
C ILE A 214 -0.43 -1.46 2.97
N VAL A 215 -1.05 -2.61 2.74
CA VAL A 215 -2.23 -3.10 3.44
C VAL A 215 -1.85 -4.28 4.34
N SER A 216 -2.29 -4.22 5.59
CA SER A 216 -2.30 -5.37 6.49
C SER A 216 -3.53 -6.21 6.20
N GLU A 217 -3.32 -7.48 5.91
CA GLU A 217 -4.36 -8.47 5.68
C GLU A 217 -5.08 -8.82 6.99
N ALA A 218 -4.35 -8.93 8.11
CA ALA A 218 -4.93 -9.23 9.41
C ALA A 218 -5.83 -8.10 9.94
N ARG A 219 -5.46 -6.84 9.68
CA ARG A 219 -6.23 -5.67 10.12
C ARG A 219 -7.21 -5.14 9.07
N GLN A 220 -7.10 -5.62 7.83
CA GLN A 220 -7.90 -5.19 6.67
C GLN A 220 -7.91 -3.67 6.48
N ARG A 221 -6.76 -3.03 6.66
CA ARG A 221 -6.62 -1.57 6.48
C ARG A 221 -5.19 -1.18 6.06
N PRO A 222 -5.02 -0.01 5.44
CA PRO A 222 -3.69 0.51 5.13
C PRO A 222 -2.84 0.68 6.38
N ALA A 223 -1.67 0.05 6.39
CA ALA A 223 -0.63 0.19 7.40
C ALA A 223 0.33 1.34 7.07
N ALA A 224 0.59 1.58 5.79
CA ALA A 224 1.32 2.75 5.34
C ALA A 224 0.82 3.23 3.97
N ARG A 225 1.04 4.51 3.70
CA ARG A 225 0.86 5.13 2.38
C ARG A 225 2.21 5.61 1.89
N VAL A 226 2.50 5.39 0.62
CA VAL A 226 3.79 5.70 0.02
C VAL A 226 3.55 6.61 -1.19
N SER A 227 4.30 7.70 -1.28
CA SER A 227 4.40 8.52 -2.47
C SER A 227 5.79 8.36 -3.08
N GLU A 228 5.84 7.95 -4.34
CA GLU A 228 7.06 7.65 -5.07
C GLU A 228 7.19 8.57 -6.27
N ASP A 229 8.37 9.16 -6.41
CA ASP A 229 8.75 9.98 -7.56
C ASP A 229 9.76 9.18 -8.39
N LEU A 230 9.32 8.73 -9.56
CA LEU A 230 10.11 7.89 -10.46
C LEU A 230 10.58 8.69 -11.67
N VAL A 231 11.83 8.46 -12.06
CA VAL A 231 12.46 9.07 -13.23
C VAL A 231 12.94 7.98 -14.17
N MET A 232 12.69 8.16 -15.46
CA MET A 232 13.23 7.31 -16.52
C MET A 232 14.68 7.71 -16.80
N TYR A 233 15.57 6.73 -16.79
CA TYR A 233 17.00 6.94 -17.00
C TYR A 233 17.54 5.98 -18.05
N ASP A 234 18.22 6.53 -19.07
CA ASP A 234 18.94 5.74 -20.05
C ASP A 234 20.35 5.44 -19.53
N TYR A 235 20.59 4.19 -19.15
CA TYR A 235 21.87 3.73 -18.61
C TYR A 235 22.97 3.64 -19.69
N LYS A 236 22.62 3.61 -20.97
CA LYS A 236 23.60 3.63 -22.07
C LYS A 236 24.01 5.05 -22.41
N ALA A 237 23.04 5.95 -22.52
CA ALA A 237 23.29 7.37 -22.83
C ALA A 237 23.64 8.21 -21.59
N ILE A 238 23.53 7.64 -20.39
CA ILE A 238 23.83 8.28 -19.10
C ILE A 238 23.08 9.62 -18.95
N LYS A 239 21.77 9.60 -19.24
CA LYS A 239 20.91 10.78 -19.15
C LYS A 239 19.47 10.41 -18.82
N LYS A 240 18.69 11.41 -18.38
CA LYS A 240 17.24 11.26 -18.25
C LYS A 240 16.64 10.94 -19.63
N ALA A 241 15.66 10.04 -19.63
CA ALA A 241 14.89 9.66 -20.81
C ALA A 241 13.46 10.16 -20.68
N GLU A 242 12.79 10.36 -21.80
CA GLU A 242 11.33 10.49 -21.82
C GLU A 242 10.67 9.13 -21.57
N LEU A 243 9.38 9.12 -21.22
CA LEU A 243 8.63 7.87 -21.14
C LEU A 243 8.59 7.20 -22.52
N PRO A 244 9.01 5.93 -22.63
CA PRO A 244 8.90 5.20 -23.89
C PRO A 244 7.44 5.15 -24.38
N PRO A 245 7.18 5.18 -25.70
CA PRO A 245 5.82 5.19 -26.24
C PRO A 245 4.93 4.04 -25.75
N PHE A 246 5.47 2.82 -25.65
CA PHE A 246 4.73 1.65 -25.16
C PHE A 246 4.31 1.82 -23.68
N VAL A 247 5.16 2.43 -22.85
CA VAL A 247 4.83 2.74 -21.45
C VAL A 247 3.72 3.80 -21.39
N MET A 248 3.85 4.86 -22.18
CA MET A 248 2.86 5.93 -22.25
C MET A 248 1.47 5.41 -22.65
N GLU A 249 1.40 4.54 -23.66
CA GLU A 249 0.14 3.92 -24.08
C GLU A 249 -0.50 3.11 -22.95
N GLN A 250 0.28 2.25 -22.27
CA GLN A 250 -0.23 1.45 -21.17
C GLN A 250 -0.59 2.28 -19.94
N PHE A 251 0.09 3.40 -19.70
CA PHE A 251 -0.24 4.32 -18.62
C PHE A 251 -1.56 5.06 -18.87
N LYS A 252 -1.87 5.44 -20.11
CA LYS A 252 -3.19 6.01 -20.46
C LYS A 252 -4.32 5.03 -20.13
N SER A 253 -4.22 3.80 -20.65
CA SER A 253 -5.20 2.75 -20.36
C SER A 253 -5.31 2.47 -18.86
N THR A 254 -4.18 2.43 -18.16
CA THR A 254 -4.15 2.21 -16.70
C THR A 254 -4.85 3.35 -15.97
N TRP A 255 -4.60 4.60 -16.34
CA TRP A 255 -5.27 5.76 -15.74
C TRP A 255 -6.80 5.69 -15.90
N ASP A 256 -7.28 5.39 -17.11
CA ASP A 256 -8.72 5.25 -17.36
C ASP A 256 -9.34 4.14 -16.51
N LEU A 257 -8.65 3.00 -16.38
CA LEU A 257 -9.08 1.89 -15.53
C LEU A 257 -9.11 2.28 -14.05
N GLN A 258 -8.15 3.08 -13.57
CA GLN A 258 -8.14 3.56 -12.19
C GLN A 258 -9.36 4.42 -11.88
N GLU A 259 -9.71 5.35 -12.77
CA GLU A 259 -10.88 6.22 -12.59
C GLU A 259 -12.20 5.44 -12.67
N GLN A 260 -12.28 4.45 -13.58
CA GLN A 260 -13.42 3.53 -13.66
C GLN A 260 -13.55 2.70 -12.38
N ALA A 261 -12.46 2.08 -11.91
CA ALA A 261 -12.45 1.29 -10.68
C ALA A 261 -12.87 2.14 -9.47
N LYS A 262 -12.32 3.35 -9.36
CA LYS A 262 -12.66 4.30 -8.29
C LYS A 262 -14.15 4.57 -8.24
N LYS A 263 -14.75 4.97 -9.36
CA LYS A 263 -16.20 5.23 -9.43
C LYS A 263 -17.00 3.98 -9.09
N TYR A 264 -16.67 2.86 -9.73
CA TYR A 264 -17.35 1.58 -9.58
C TYR A 264 -17.36 1.16 -8.08
N TRP A 265 -16.21 1.15 -7.40
CA TRP A 265 -16.12 0.73 -5.99
C TRP A 265 -16.70 1.74 -5.00
N GLN A 266 -16.66 3.05 -5.29
CA GLN A 266 -17.35 4.06 -4.48
C GLN A 266 -18.87 3.87 -4.51
N GLU A 267 -19.44 3.54 -5.67
CA GLU A 267 -20.87 3.22 -5.80
C GLU A 267 -21.27 2.01 -4.96
N ARG A 268 -20.45 0.95 -4.87
CA ARG A 268 -20.75 -0.17 -3.95
C ARG A 268 -20.67 0.22 -2.49
N ILE A 269 -19.73 1.09 -2.13
CA ILE A 269 -19.67 1.57 -0.76
C ILE A 269 -20.97 2.30 -0.40
N LEU A 270 -21.49 3.12 -1.31
CA LEU A 270 -22.77 3.81 -1.11
C LEU A 270 -23.96 2.84 -1.04
N ASP A 271 -23.98 1.80 -1.88
CA ASP A 271 -24.99 0.73 -1.81
C ASP A 271 -24.96 0.02 -0.45
N ILE A 272 -23.78 -0.42 0.00
CA ILE A 272 -23.59 -1.05 1.31
C ILE A 272 -24.03 -0.11 2.43
N GLU A 273 -23.63 1.16 2.39
CA GLU A 273 -24.01 2.16 3.37
C GLU A 273 -25.54 2.34 3.44
N THR A 274 -26.20 2.37 2.30
CA THR A 274 -27.66 2.49 2.19
C THR A 274 -28.35 1.26 2.80
N ARG A 275 -27.91 0.05 2.42
CA ARG A 275 -28.46 -1.21 2.94
C ARG A 275 -28.25 -1.36 4.44
N VAL A 276 -27.07 -1.00 4.94
CA VAL A 276 -26.80 -0.96 6.39
C VAL A 276 -27.68 0.07 7.09
N ARG A 277 -27.90 1.25 6.48
CA ARG A 277 -28.78 2.26 7.07
C ARG A 277 -30.23 1.76 7.17
N THR A 278 -30.73 1.08 6.14
CA THR A 278 -32.05 0.44 6.16
C THR A 278 -32.14 -0.56 7.33
N LEU A 279 -31.12 -1.42 7.49
CA LEU A 279 -31.07 -2.35 8.62
C LEU A 279 -31.11 -1.63 9.97
N GLU A 280 -30.39 -0.52 10.14
CA GLU A 280 -30.41 0.26 11.39
C GLU A 280 -31.81 0.82 11.68
N THR A 281 -32.42 1.48 10.69
CA THR A 281 -33.75 2.12 10.86
C THR A 281 -34.87 1.11 11.07
N GLU A 282 -34.75 -0.10 10.52
CA GLU A 282 -35.75 -1.15 10.73
C GLU A 282 -35.48 -2.02 11.98
N SER A 283 -34.36 -1.80 12.68
CA SER A 283 -33.99 -2.54 13.89
C SER A 283 -33.99 -1.65 15.14
N TRP A 284 -32.86 -1.01 15.45
CA TRP A 284 -32.62 -0.28 16.69
C TRP A 284 -32.86 1.23 16.58
N ASP A 285 -32.81 1.80 15.38
CA ASP A 285 -32.92 3.24 15.13
C ASP A 285 -34.34 3.62 14.67
N ARG A 286 -35.35 3.17 15.43
CA ARG A 286 -36.76 3.57 15.29
C ARG A 286 -37.35 3.93 16.66
N GLU A 287 -38.35 4.80 16.69
CA GLU A 287 -38.90 5.36 17.94
C GLU A 287 -39.52 4.30 18.86
N ASP A 288 -40.02 3.19 18.31
CA ASP A 288 -40.64 2.07 19.01
C ASP A 288 -39.69 0.87 19.20
N ALA A 289 -38.39 1.05 19.04
CA ALA A 289 -37.42 -0.04 19.12
C ALA A 289 -37.34 -0.62 20.54
N VAL A 290 -37.63 -1.91 20.67
CA VAL A 290 -37.44 -2.70 21.90
C VAL A 290 -36.38 -3.76 21.61
N GLU A 291 -35.35 -3.81 22.45
CA GLU A 291 -34.26 -4.76 22.33
C GLU A 291 -34.78 -6.19 22.56
N ASP A 292 -34.48 -7.10 21.62
CA ASP A 292 -34.82 -8.51 21.79
C ASP A 292 -33.70 -9.21 22.57
N THR A 293 -33.93 -9.40 23.86
CA THR A 293 -32.96 -10.09 24.74
C THR A 293 -32.98 -11.61 24.61
N GLY A 294 -33.68 -12.18 23.61
CA GLY A 294 -33.75 -13.61 23.40
C GLY A 294 -34.47 -14.32 24.54
N SER A 295 -35.80 -14.27 24.54
CA SER A 295 -36.57 -15.12 25.47
C SER A 295 -36.49 -16.56 25.01
N ALA A 296 -35.77 -17.42 25.74
CA ALA A 296 -35.87 -18.86 25.55
C ALA A 296 -37.32 -19.28 25.84
N LYS A 297 -38.11 -19.53 24.78
CA LYS A 297 -39.40 -20.19 24.93
C LYS A 297 -39.11 -21.62 25.43
N GLN A 298 -39.43 -21.88 26.70
CA GLN A 298 -39.52 -23.22 27.27
C GLN A 298 -40.54 -24.05 26.50
#